data_AF-A0A135STX4-F1
#
_entry.id   AF-A0A135STX4-F1
#
_cell.length_a   1.000
_cell.length_b   1.000
_cell.length_c   1.000
_cell.angle_alpha   90.00
_cell.angle_beta   90.00
_cell.angle_gamma   90.00
#
_symmetry.space_group_name_H-M   'P 1'
#
loop_
_entity.id
_entity.type
_entity.pdbx_description
1 polymer ?
#
loop_
_entity_poly.entity_id
_entity_poly.type
_entity_poly.pdbx_seq_one_letter_code
_entity_poly.pdbx_strand_id
1 'polypeptide(L)'
;MTFLLMKEPDMRQIRSALPDFSKVTHIFLPINDARNVAQAEGGSHWSLLLVSAIDGVAFHYDSLGGANYAEGRLATHKMSEILGRPLRYLNLDDSPQQENGSDCGVFVCILMRHLLIKRLLSANAREKVSMSMANKLIDSHGGRKEMLKIIESLRKEGERRRS
;
A
#
# COMPACT_ATOMS: atom_id res chain seq x y z
N MET A 1 -3.97 5.89 7.83
CA MET A 1 -4.42 4.52 8.16
C MET A 1 -3.28 3.66 8.67
N THR A 2 -2.28 3.31 7.84
CA THR A 2 -1.17 2.43 8.26
C THR A 2 -0.33 3.01 9.41
N PHE A 3 -0.09 4.33 9.40
CA PHE A 3 0.65 4.99 10.47
C PHE A 3 0.00 4.78 11.86
N LEU A 4 -1.31 5.05 11.96
CA LEU A 4 -2.08 4.81 13.19
C LEU A 4 -2.11 3.32 13.54
N LEU A 5 -2.38 2.47 12.54
CA LEU A 5 -2.40 1.02 12.70
C LEU A 5 -1.11 0.53 13.34
N MET A 6 0.05 0.96 12.86
CA MET A 6 1.33 0.43 13.29
C MET A 6 1.76 0.88 14.68
N LYS A 7 1.27 2.04 15.15
CA LYS A 7 1.85 2.71 16.32
C LYS A 7 0.91 2.85 17.51
N GLU A 8 -0.39 2.81 17.30
CA GLU A 8 -1.35 2.76 18.41
C GLU A 8 -1.36 1.33 19.01
N PRO A 9 -1.06 1.16 20.31
CA PRO A 9 -1.16 -0.13 20.98
C PRO A 9 -2.62 -0.51 21.32
N ASP A 10 -3.51 0.46 21.53
CA ASP A 10 -4.92 0.18 21.86
C ASP A 10 -5.74 -0.10 20.60
N MET A 11 -6.03 -1.38 20.38
CA MET A 11 -6.86 -1.83 19.26
C MET A 11 -8.26 -1.23 19.25
N ARG A 12 -8.80 -0.75 20.39
CA ARG A 12 -10.10 -0.07 20.43
C ARG A 12 -10.02 1.29 19.76
N GLN A 13 -8.97 2.05 20.01
CA GLN A 13 -8.74 3.36 19.37
C GLN A 13 -8.49 3.21 17.88
N ILE A 14 -7.75 2.17 17.48
CA ILE A 14 -7.57 1.83 16.07
C ILE A 14 -8.94 1.56 15.43
N ARG A 15 -9.75 0.67 16.00
CA ARG A 15 -11.07 0.33 15.44
C ARG A 15 -11.99 1.53 15.31
N SER A 16 -12.00 2.46 16.27
CA SER A 16 -12.84 3.67 16.19
C SER A 16 -12.42 4.64 15.08
N ALA A 17 -11.16 4.59 14.64
CA ALA A 17 -10.62 5.48 13.61
C ALA A 17 -10.61 4.87 12.21
N LEU A 18 -10.87 3.56 12.09
CA LEU A 18 -10.87 2.83 10.82
C LEU A 18 -12.28 2.76 10.22
N PRO A 19 -12.41 2.71 8.89
CA PRO A 19 -13.69 2.45 8.24
C PRO A 19 -14.18 1.03 8.54
N ASP A 20 -15.47 0.79 8.33
CA ASP A 20 -16.02 -0.57 8.32
C ASP A 20 -15.51 -1.35 7.10
N PHE A 21 -14.96 -2.54 7.35
CA PHE A 21 -14.43 -3.44 6.33
C PHE A 21 -15.42 -4.55 5.93
N SER A 22 -16.63 -4.59 6.50
CA SER A 22 -17.61 -5.67 6.27
C SER A 22 -17.94 -5.96 4.80
N LYS A 23 -17.85 -4.95 3.93
CA LYS A 23 -18.10 -5.06 2.48
C LYS A 23 -16.83 -4.94 1.62
N VAL A 24 -15.65 -4.88 2.24
CA VAL A 24 -14.38 -4.64 1.55
C VAL A 24 -13.72 -5.97 1.22
N THR A 25 -13.37 -6.17 -0.05
CA THR A 25 -12.67 -7.39 -0.50
C THR A 25 -11.16 -7.24 -0.45
N HIS A 26 -10.65 -6.04 -0.77
CA HIS A 26 -9.23 -5.76 -0.87
C HIS A 26 -8.89 -4.42 -0.19
N ILE A 27 -7.76 -4.40 0.54
CA ILE A 27 -7.30 -3.23 1.29
C ILE A 27 -5.85 -2.95 0.89
N PHE A 28 -5.59 -1.76 0.36
CA PHE A 28 -4.25 -1.29 0.05
C PHE A 28 -3.72 -0.44 1.21
N LEU A 29 -2.54 -0.80 1.72
CA LEU A 29 -1.90 -0.16 2.88
C LEU A 29 -0.46 0.22 2.48
N PRO A 30 -0.17 1.50 2.28
CA PRO A 30 1.21 1.98 2.19
C PRO A 30 1.90 1.75 3.54
N ILE A 31 3.04 1.07 3.55
CA ILE A 31 3.84 0.75 4.74
C ILE A 31 5.07 1.67 4.77
N ASN A 32 5.43 2.14 5.96
CA ASN A 32 6.60 2.97 6.21
C ASN A 32 7.31 2.56 7.51
N ASP A 33 8.64 2.70 7.53
CA ASP A 33 9.57 2.29 8.59
C ASP A 33 9.74 3.34 9.70
N ALA A 34 8.94 4.42 9.72
CA ALA A 34 9.00 5.42 10.78
C ALA A 34 8.94 4.78 12.17
N ARG A 35 9.94 5.06 13.01
CA ARG A 35 10.01 4.51 14.37
C ARG A 35 9.30 5.38 15.39
N ASN A 36 9.44 6.70 15.27
CA ASN A 36 8.91 7.68 16.21
C ASN A 36 7.69 8.42 15.62
N VAL A 37 6.56 8.36 16.33
CA VAL A 37 5.31 9.02 15.95
C VAL A 37 5.30 10.53 16.20
N ALA A 38 6.12 11.02 17.12
CA ALA A 38 6.21 12.45 17.45
C ALA A 38 7.10 13.23 16.47
N GLN A 39 7.82 12.53 15.60
CA GLN A 39 8.69 13.16 14.61
C GLN A 39 7.97 13.21 13.25
N ALA A 40 7.62 14.43 12.84
CA ALA A 40 7.16 14.67 11.47
C ALA A 40 8.22 14.20 10.47
N GLU A 41 7.79 13.72 9.31
CA GLU A 41 8.67 13.21 8.23
C GLU A 41 9.58 12.04 8.66
N GLY A 42 9.20 11.31 9.71
CA GLY A 42 9.89 10.08 10.09
C GLY A 42 9.75 8.96 9.04
N GLY A 43 10.72 8.05 9.03
CA GLY A 43 10.79 6.93 8.09
C GLY A 43 11.59 7.26 6.84
N SER A 44 12.29 6.26 6.31
CA SER A 44 13.20 6.37 5.16
C SER A 44 12.69 5.63 3.93
N HIS A 45 11.76 4.67 4.10
CA HIS A 45 11.36 3.77 3.03
C HIS A 45 9.87 3.49 3.00
N TRP A 46 9.33 3.33 1.79
CA TRP A 46 7.93 3.00 1.55
C TRP A 46 7.80 1.66 0.83
N SER A 47 6.82 0.87 1.26
CA SER A 47 6.43 -0.38 0.58
C SER A 47 4.91 -0.51 0.56
N LEU A 48 4.36 -1.53 -0.10
CA LEU A 48 2.92 -1.71 -0.25
C LEU A 48 2.46 -3.05 0.31
N LEU A 49 1.46 -3.04 1.18
CA LEU A 49 0.73 -4.24 1.59
C LEU A 49 -0.66 -4.24 0.95
N LEU A 50 -0.98 -5.29 0.18
CA LEU A 50 -2.31 -5.56 -0.35
C LEU A 50 -2.93 -6.73 0.41
N VAL A 51 -3.96 -6.46 1.20
CA VAL A 51 -4.72 -7.49 1.91
C VAL A 51 -5.91 -7.91 1.06
N SER A 52 -5.97 -9.19 0.69
CA SER A 52 -7.21 -9.84 0.24
C SER A 52 -7.96 -10.34 1.46
N ALA A 53 -9.01 -9.61 1.85
CA ALA A 53 -9.86 -9.97 2.98
C ALA A 53 -10.66 -11.25 2.69
N ILE A 54 -11.02 -11.50 1.42
CA ILE A 54 -11.76 -12.69 1.00
C ILE A 54 -10.90 -13.95 1.04
N ASP A 55 -9.63 -13.86 0.60
CA ASP A 55 -8.72 -15.01 0.54
C ASP A 55 -7.94 -15.22 1.85
N GLY A 56 -7.94 -14.24 2.75
CA GLY A 56 -7.19 -14.30 4.00
C GLY A 56 -5.68 -14.22 3.80
N VAL A 57 -5.23 -13.41 2.84
CA VAL A 57 -3.81 -13.29 2.46
C VAL A 57 -3.42 -11.82 2.37
N ALA A 58 -2.22 -11.48 2.83
CA ALA A 58 -1.61 -10.16 2.70
C ALA A 58 -0.33 -10.26 1.87
N PHE A 59 -0.33 -9.62 0.70
CA PHE A 59 0.78 -9.57 -0.25
C PHE A 59 1.60 -8.31 -0.02
N HIS A 60 2.88 -8.46 0.27
CA HIS A 60 3.78 -7.35 0.52
C HIS A 60 4.74 -7.17 -0.65
N TYR A 61 4.75 -5.96 -1.20
CA TYR A 61 5.60 -5.55 -2.30
C TYR A 61 6.57 -4.50 -1.81
N ASP A 62 7.87 -4.80 -1.94
CA ASP A 62 8.95 -3.95 -1.47
C ASP A 62 9.99 -3.76 -2.57
N SER A 63 10.22 -2.51 -2.98
CA SER A 63 11.20 -2.16 -4.01
C SER A 63 12.64 -2.08 -3.51
N LEU A 64 12.90 -2.32 -2.21
CA LEU A 64 14.22 -2.27 -1.60
C LEU A 64 14.52 -3.56 -0.83
N GLY A 65 14.53 -4.69 -1.53
CA GLY A 65 15.03 -5.97 -1.00
C GLY A 65 14.34 -6.47 0.28
N GLY A 66 13.06 -6.13 0.48
CA GLY A 66 12.32 -6.49 1.69
C GLY A 66 12.72 -5.69 2.94
N ALA A 67 13.28 -4.49 2.78
CA ALA A 67 13.65 -3.60 3.89
C ALA A 67 12.52 -3.38 4.92
N ASN A 68 11.26 -3.39 4.48
CA ASN A 68 10.07 -3.25 5.31
C ASN A 68 9.41 -4.60 5.69
N TYR A 69 10.14 -5.72 5.66
CA TYR A 69 9.57 -7.05 5.95
C TYR A 69 8.90 -7.12 7.34
N ALA A 70 9.58 -6.61 8.37
CA ALA A 70 9.05 -6.64 9.73
C ALA A 70 7.79 -5.77 9.87
N GLU A 71 7.80 -4.61 9.23
CA GLU A 71 6.71 -3.65 9.18
C GLU A 71 5.49 -4.22 8.44
N GLY A 72 5.71 -4.85 7.27
CA GLY A 72 4.67 -5.52 6.50
C GLY A 72 4.05 -6.69 7.27
N ARG A 73 4.87 -7.48 7.97
CA ARG A 73 4.41 -8.59 8.80
C ARG A 73 3.59 -8.12 10.01
N LEU A 74 4.04 -7.07 10.69
CA LEU A 74 3.31 -6.47 11.81
C LEU A 74 1.98 -5.85 11.35
N ALA A 75 1.97 -5.12 10.22
CA ALA A 75 0.75 -4.58 9.64
C ALA A 75 -0.26 -5.70 9.31
N THR A 76 0.23 -6.82 8.78
CA THR A 76 -0.60 -8.00 8.50
C THR A 76 -1.23 -8.57 9.78
N HIS A 77 -0.45 -8.68 10.85
CA HIS A 77 -0.96 -9.18 12.13
C HIS A 77 -2.08 -8.27 12.67
N LYS A 78 -1.87 -6.95 12.70
CA LYS A 78 -2.90 -6.02 13.17
C LYS A 78 -4.16 -6.03 12.28
N MET A 79 -4.00 -6.14 10.97
CA MET A 79 -5.15 -6.31 10.07
C MET A 79 -5.90 -7.61 10.29
N SER A 80 -5.20 -8.69 10.66
CA SER A 80 -5.83 -9.96 11.02
C SER A 80 -6.75 -9.80 12.25
N GLU A 81 -6.29 -9.07 13.26
CA GLU A 81 -7.12 -8.74 14.42
C GLU A 81 -8.31 -7.87 14.03
N ILE A 82 -8.10 -6.81 13.23
CA ILE A 82 -9.17 -5.89 12.79
C ILE A 82 -10.27 -6.65 12.05
N LEU A 83 -9.89 -7.49 11.09
CA LEU A 83 -10.82 -8.29 10.28
C LEU A 83 -11.41 -9.47 11.07
N GLY A 84 -10.91 -9.77 12.27
CA GLY A 84 -11.36 -10.89 13.09
C GLY A 84 -11.08 -12.25 12.45
N ARG A 85 -10.05 -12.35 11.60
CA ARG A 85 -9.72 -13.58 10.87
C ARG A 85 -8.23 -13.69 10.58
N PRO A 86 -7.66 -14.92 10.53
CA PRO A 86 -6.24 -15.10 10.24
C PRO A 86 -5.88 -14.57 8.84
N LEU A 87 -4.75 -13.88 8.74
CA LEU A 87 -4.14 -13.48 7.47
C LEU A 87 -2.78 -14.15 7.30
N ARG A 88 -2.57 -14.81 6.16
CA ARG A 88 -1.25 -15.30 5.76
C ARG A 88 -0.44 -14.16 5.14
N TYR A 89 0.70 -13.83 5.75
CA TYR A 89 1.65 -12.87 5.19
C TYR A 89 2.49 -13.52 4.08
N LEU A 90 2.58 -12.84 2.94
CA LEU A 90 3.44 -13.22 1.81
C LEU A 90 4.30 -12.04 1.41
N ASN A 91 5.60 -12.17 1.63
CA ASN A 91 6.59 -11.28 1.02
C ASN A 91 6.79 -11.70 -0.44
N LEU A 92 6.60 -10.77 -1.38
CA LEU A 92 6.77 -11.05 -2.80
C LEU A 92 8.19 -10.68 -3.24
N ASP A 93 9.06 -11.69 -3.21
CA ASP A 93 10.47 -11.56 -3.60
C ASP A 93 10.67 -11.19 -5.08
N ASP A 94 9.63 -11.37 -5.90
CA ASP A 94 9.58 -11.01 -7.31
C ASP A 94 9.06 -9.59 -7.58
N SER A 95 8.97 -8.76 -6.53
CA SER A 95 8.60 -7.36 -6.65
C SER A 95 9.65 -6.56 -7.46
N PRO A 96 9.23 -5.65 -8.36
CA PRO A 96 10.16 -4.77 -9.05
C PRO A 96 11.01 -3.95 -8.07
N GLN A 97 12.33 -3.98 -8.28
CA GLN A 97 13.29 -3.30 -7.44
C GLN A 97 13.62 -1.91 -7.98
N GLN A 98 13.82 -0.94 -7.08
CA GLN A 98 14.26 0.41 -7.45
C GLN A 98 15.79 0.46 -7.60
N GLU A 99 16.28 1.30 -8.50
CA GLU A 99 17.72 1.49 -8.70
C GLU A 99 18.30 2.67 -7.90
N ASN A 100 17.44 3.52 -7.32
CA ASN A 100 17.84 4.70 -6.54
C ASN A 100 17.24 4.70 -5.13
N GLY A 101 17.64 5.66 -4.29
CA GLY A 101 17.19 5.71 -2.88
C GLY A 101 15.88 6.44 -2.61
N SER A 102 15.13 6.91 -3.63
CA SER A 102 14.03 7.87 -3.42
C SER A 102 12.73 7.56 -4.15
N ASP A 103 12.71 6.54 -5.00
CA ASP A 103 11.55 6.17 -5.82
C ASP A 103 10.57 5.22 -5.12
N CYS A 104 10.85 4.75 -3.89
CA CYS A 104 10.01 3.78 -3.18
C CYS A 104 8.53 4.19 -3.11
N GLY A 105 8.23 5.46 -2.80
CA GLY A 105 6.86 5.99 -2.81
C GLY A 105 6.21 5.99 -4.21
N VAL A 106 7.01 6.23 -5.26
CA VAL A 106 6.55 6.18 -6.66
C VAL A 106 6.18 4.75 -7.04
N PHE A 107 7.02 3.77 -6.66
CA PHE A 107 6.76 2.35 -6.85
C PHE A 107 5.45 1.94 -6.17
N VAL A 108 5.23 2.34 -4.90
CA VAL A 108 3.98 2.07 -4.18
C VAL A 108 2.74 2.52 -4.97
N CYS A 109 2.73 3.74 -5.49
CA CYS A 109 1.59 4.26 -6.26
C CYS A 109 1.40 3.55 -7.61
N ILE A 110 2.48 3.26 -8.34
CA ILE A 110 2.41 2.55 -9.63
C ILE A 110 1.89 1.13 -9.43
N LEU A 111 2.43 0.42 -8.43
CA LEU A 111 2.00 -0.94 -8.07
C LEU A 111 0.53 -0.95 -7.66
N MET A 112 0.11 -0.03 -6.79
CA MET A 112 -1.29 0.09 -6.37
C MET A 112 -2.23 0.29 -7.56
N ARG A 113 -1.90 1.22 -8.47
CA ARG A 113 -2.67 1.46 -9.68
C ARG A 113 -2.74 0.23 -10.57
N HIS A 114 -1.61 -0.44 -10.80
CA HIS A 114 -1.55 -1.62 -11.64
C HIS A 114 -2.39 -2.77 -11.07
N LEU A 115 -2.19 -3.10 -9.79
CA LEU A 115 -2.92 -4.15 -9.10
C LEU A 115 -4.42 -3.86 -9.11
N LEU A 116 -4.83 -2.63 -8.82
CA LEU A 116 -6.25 -2.28 -8.85
C LEU A 116 -6.84 -2.41 -10.26
N ILE A 117 -6.29 -1.71 -11.24
CA ILE A 117 -6.92 -1.57 -12.57
C ILE A 117 -6.74 -2.85 -13.39
N LYS A 118 -5.52 -3.38 -13.45
CA LYS A 118 -5.15 -4.47 -14.37
C LYS A 118 -5.30 -5.86 -13.77
N ARG A 119 -5.39 -5.98 -12.45
CA ARG A 119 -5.56 -7.28 -11.78
C ARG A 119 -6.94 -7.41 -11.17
N LEU A 120 -7.30 -6.56 -10.22
CA LEU A 120 -8.51 -6.73 -9.42
C LEU A 120 -9.79 -6.36 -10.17
N LEU A 121 -9.81 -5.21 -10.87
CA LEU A 121 -11.00 -4.74 -11.59
C LEU A 121 -11.18 -5.34 -12.97
N SER A 122 -10.10 -5.87 -13.57
CA SER A 122 -10.14 -6.53 -14.88
C SER A 122 -10.46 -8.02 -14.78
N ALA A 123 -10.45 -8.60 -13.57
CA ALA A 123 -10.68 -10.03 -13.39
C ALA A 123 -12.17 -10.37 -13.40
N ASN A 124 -12.50 -11.44 -14.11
CA ASN A 124 -13.82 -12.06 -13.98
C ASN A 124 -13.92 -12.77 -12.63
N ALA A 125 -15.12 -12.81 -12.05
CA ALA A 125 -15.38 -13.37 -10.71
C ALA A 125 -14.97 -14.86 -10.50
N ARG A 126 -14.58 -15.57 -11.57
CA ARG A 126 -14.17 -16.99 -11.52
C ARG A 126 -12.69 -17.21 -11.86
N GLU A 127 -11.95 -16.16 -12.21
CA GLU A 127 -10.56 -16.29 -12.66
C GLU A 127 -9.58 -16.11 -11.49
N LYS A 128 -8.57 -16.97 -11.43
CA LYS A 128 -7.46 -16.79 -10.51
C LYS A 128 -6.61 -15.62 -10.99
N VAL A 129 -6.45 -14.63 -10.12
CA VAL A 129 -5.63 -13.45 -10.40
C VAL A 129 -4.24 -13.66 -9.82
N SER A 130 -3.22 -13.63 -10.68
CA SER A 130 -1.83 -13.61 -10.20
C SER A 130 -1.51 -12.25 -9.60
N MET A 131 -1.03 -12.27 -8.35
CA MET A 131 -0.52 -11.10 -7.63
C MET A 131 0.98 -10.88 -7.84
N SER A 132 1.65 -11.75 -8.60
CA SER A 132 3.06 -11.57 -8.97
C SER A 132 3.27 -10.33 -9.84
N MET A 133 4.37 -9.63 -9.56
CA MET A 133 4.87 -8.50 -10.33
C MET A 133 6.22 -8.81 -11.00
N ALA A 134 6.56 -10.10 -11.11
CA ALA A 134 7.74 -10.56 -11.84
C ALA A 134 7.76 -9.99 -13.26
N ASN A 135 8.96 -9.59 -13.71
CA ASN A 135 9.22 -9.06 -15.06
C ASN A 135 8.44 -7.77 -15.40
N LYS A 136 7.87 -7.06 -14.41
CA LYS A 136 7.26 -5.75 -14.64
C LYS A 136 8.32 -4.66 -14.55
N LEU A 137 8.56 -4.01 -15.68
CA LEU A 137 9.35 -2.79 -15.73
C LEU A 137 8.51 -1.62 -15.22
N ILE A 138 9.06 -0.87 -14.27
CA ILE A 138 8.44 0.33 -13.70
C ILE A 138 9.18 1.55 -14.22
N ASP A 139 8.47 2.41 -14.96
CA ASP A 139 8.96 3.74 -15.33
C ASP A 139 8.68 4.73 -14.19
N SER A 140 9.59 4.79 -13.22
CA SER A 140 9.46 5.68 -12.07
C SER A 140 9.56 7.16 -12.47
N HIS A 141 10.36 7.49 -13.49
CA HIS A 141 10.49 8.86 -13.98
C HIS A 141 9.20 9.36 -14.64
N GLY A 142 8.59 8.55 -15.49
CA GLY A 142 7.26 8.80 -16.04
C GLY A 142 6.21 8.91 -14.94
N GLY A 143 6.25 8.01 -13.95
CA GLY A 143 5.40 8.06 -12.77
C GLY A 143 5.48 9.37 -12.00
N ARG A 144 6.70 9.86 -11.71
CA ARG A 144 6.93 11.16 -11.07
C ARG A 144 6.31 12.31 -11.86
N LYS A 145 6.56 12.34 -13.18
CA LYS A 145 6.00 13.37 -14.07
C LYS A 145 4.47 13.34 -14.09
N GLU A 146 3.86 12.15 -14.12
CA GLU A 146 2.42 12.01 -14.08
C GLU A 146 1.84 12.52 -12.75
N MET A 147 2.43 12.13 -11.62
CA MET A 147 1.98 12.57 -10.29
C MET A 147 2.01 14.08 -10.15
N LEU A 148 3.10 14.74 -10.57
CA LEU A 148 3.21 16.20 -10.54
C LEU A 148 2.13 16.87 -11.41
N LYS A 149 1.86 16.31 -12.60
CA LYS A 149 0.77 16.82 -13.46
C LYS A 149 -0.60 16.68 -12.80
N ILE A 150 -0.87 15.57 -12.13
CA ILE A 150 -2.13 15.35 -11.41
C ILE A 150 -2.28 16.36 -10.27
N ILE A 151 -1.24 16.52 -9.44
CA ILE A 151 -1.22 17.47 -8.32
C ILE A 151 -1.50 18.89 -8.83
N GLU A 152 -0.80 19.31 -9.88
CA GLU A 152 -0.95 20.65 -10.45
C GLU A 152 -2.33 20.88 -11.08
N SER A 153 -2.90 19.85 -11.73
CA SER A 153 -4.26 19.91 -12.25
C SER A 153 -5.29 20.10 -11.14
N LEU A 154 -5.18 19.33 -10.05
CA LEU A 154 -6.06 19.43 -8.90
C LEU A 154 -5.92 20.78 -8.17
N ARG A 155 -4.69 21.31 -8.08
CA ARG A 155 -4.43 22.65 -7.54
C ARG A 155 -5.20 23.73 -8.33
N LYS A 156 -5.04 23.73 -9.66
CA LYS A 156 -5.72 24.69 -10.55
C LYS A 156 -7.24 24.59 -10.46
N GLU A 157 -7.78 23.37 -10.37
CA GLU A 157 -9.21 23.16 -10.18
C GLU A 157 -9.69 23.73 -8.83
N GLY A 158 -8.93 23.47 -7.76
CA GLY A 158 -9.21 23.99 -6.43
C GLY A 158 -9.15 25.51 -6.32
N GLU A 159 -8.35 26.18 -7.16
CA GLU A 159 -8.31 27.65 -7.27
C GLU A 159 -9.54 28.18 -8.00
N ARG A 160 -9.92 27.56 -9.13
CA ARG A 160 -11.13 27.94 -9.89
C ARG A 160 -12.43 27.79 -9.10
N ARG A 161 -12.51 26.81 -8.20
CA ARG A 161 -13.70 26.62 -7.36
C ARG A 161 -13.83 27.63 -6.22
N ARG A 162 -12.77 28.41 -5.92
CA ARG A 162 -12.76 29.42 -4.85
C ARG A 162 -12.92 30.85 -5.36
N SER A 163 -12.78 31.07 -6.67
CA SER A 163 -13.09 32.33 -7.37
C SER A 163 -14.54 32.38 -7.78
#